data_AF-A0A9P4VNP9-F1
#
_entry.id   AF-A0A9P4VNP9-F1
#
_cell.length_a   1.000
_cell.length_b   1.000
_cell.length_c   1.000
_cell.angle_alpha   90.00
_cell.angle_beta   90.00
_cell.angle_gamma   90.00
#
_symmetry.space_group_name_H-M   'P 1'
#
loop_
_entity.id
_entity.type
_entity.pdbx_description
1 polymer ?
#
loop_
_entity_poly.entity_id
_entity_poly.type
_entity_poly.pdbx_seq_one_letter_code
_entity_poly.pdbx_strand_id
1 'polypeptide(L)'
;NIIFSGCHDNGYIPNPESYKHDSFTSSRITLLDTTPAEPRFRTLNFITTQFPSVFRYELLPDPPLLYPQAASFVAPVSVPSIQTPAKTVVSPPSTVNSAGSPKLKSASTVPHATKPPDSPQPSSSWATVGKSGISEKIISIAPIKPVARKYLVLNMYDERLDLALQKPDRTAMDSLRARVKKQKVCNDYHVLGKCDNDRYCTYSHAPKLTAGELLSLKQMARFRCCDKWSDCRDIDCYYGHTCPNDDCRYDDICYFRDLHSMD
;
A
#
# COMPACT_ATOMS: atom_id res chain seq x y z
N ASN A 1 -12.18 -32.21 18.52
CA ASN A 1 -11.92 -31.06 19.39
C ASN A 1 -11.38 -29.94 18.51
N ILE A 2 -11.82 -28.71 18.69
CA ILE A 2 -11.44 -27.53 17.92
C ILE A 2 -10.73 -26.57 18.88
N ILE A 3 -9.52 -26.14 18.54
CA ILE A 3 -8.76 -25.17 19.33
C ILE A 3 -8.80 -23.82 18.62
N PHE A 4 -9.15 -22.77 19.36
CA PHE A 4 -9.28 -21.41 18.85
C PHE A 4 -8.31 -20.48 19.58
N SER A 5 -7.33 -19.91 18.88
CA SER A 5 -6.22 -19.12 19.45
C SER A 5 -6.32 -17.61 19.26
N GLY A 6 -7.37 -17.11 18.60
CA GLY A 6 -7.60 -15.68 18.33
C GLY A 6 -8.13 -14.88 19.52
N CYS A 7 -7.96 -15.35 20.76
CA CYS A 7 -8.63 -14.85 21.96
C CYS A 7 -8.15 -13.47 22.44
N HIS A 8 -7.06 -12.94 21.87
CA HIS A 8 -6.44 -11.67 22.23
C HIS A 8 -6.98 -10.48 21.43
N ASP A 9 -7.84 -10.70 20.44
CA ASP A 9 -8.47 -9.64 19.64
C ASP A 9 -9.99 -9.84 19.57
N ASN A 10 -10.71 -8.86 20.11
CA ASN A 10 -12.17 -8.81 20.10
C ASN A 10 -12.78 -8.88 18.69
N GLY A 11 -12.03 -8.54 17.64
CA GLY A 11 -12.44 -8.65 16.25
C GLY A 11 -12.79 -10.07 15.81
N TYR A 12 -12.24 -11.10 16.46
CA TYR A 12 -12.56 -12.50 16.16
C TYR A 12 -13.73 -13.08 16.95
N ILE A 13 -14.37 -12.33 17.86
CA ILE A 13 -15.51 -12.80 18.66
C ILE A 13 -16.67 -13.38 17.83
N PRO A 14 -17.08 -12.80 16.68
CA PRO A 14 -18.19 -13.33 15.88
C PRO A 14 -17.98 -14.79 15.44
N ASN A 15 -16.72 -15.23 15.31
CA ASN A 15 -16.36 -16.58 14.88
C ASN A 15 -16.83 -17.64 15.89
N PRO A 16 -16.39 -17.69 17.18
CA PRO A 16 -16.92 -18.62 18.16
C PRO A 16 -18.31 -18.20 18.69
N GLU A 17 -18.65 -16.91 18.76
CA GLU A 17 -19.92 -16.44 19.34
C GLU A 17 -21.15 -17.07 18.66
N SER A 18 -21.09 -17.28 17.34
CA SER A 18 -22.15 -17.93 16.56
C SER A 18 -22.55 -19.32 17.09
N TYR A 19 -21.66 -20.00 17.82
CA TYR A 19 -21.85 -21.36 18.34
C TYR A 19 -22.15 -21.43 19.84
N LYS A 20 -22.22 -20.30 20.55
CA LYS A 20 -22.38 -20.29 22.03
C LYS A 20 -23.67 -20.92 22.54
N HIS A 21 -24.70 -21.01 21.69
CA HIS A 21 -26.00 -21.61 22.00
C HIS A 21 -26.16 -23.05 21.50
N ASP A 22 -25.23 -23.58 20.70
CA ASP A 22 -25.23 -24.98 20.27
C ASP A 22 -24.39 -25.82 21.24
N SER A 23 -25.05 -26.58 22.12
CA SER A 23 -24.38 -27.43 23.12
C SER A 23 -23.48 -28.51 22.51
N PHE A 24 -23.72 -28.95 21.27
CA PHE A 24 -22.92 -29.99 20.62
C PHE A 24 -21.64 -29.44 20.01
N THR A 25 -21.71 -28.24 19.42
CA THR A 25 -20.52 -27.55 18.89
C THR A 25 -19.73 -26.84 19.99
N SER A 26 -20.39 -26.22 20.98
CA SER A 26 -19.71 -25.49 22.07
C SER A 26 -18.85 -26.40 22.94
N SER A 27 -19.32 -27.60 23.27
CA SER A 27 -18.55 -28.63 23.97
C SER A 27 -17.33 -29.16 23.19
N ARG A 28 -17.22 -28.82 21.90
CA ARG A 28 -16.09 -29.15 21.02
C ARG A 28 -15.16 -27.96 20.76
N ILE A 29 -15.50 -26.76 21.21
CA ILE A 29 -14.66 -25.56 21.06
C ILE A 29 -13.90 -25.33 22.37
N THR A 30 -12.57 -25.29 22.26
CA THR A 30 -11.66 -24.90 23.33
C THR A 30 -10.94 -23.61 22.94
N LEU A 31 -11.08 -22.57 23.75
CA LEU A 31 -10.31 -21.34 23.65
C LEU A 31 -8.88 -21.61 24.15
N LEU A 32 -7.88 -21.23 23.35
CA LEU A 32 -6.48 -21.27 23.75
C LEU A 32 -6.07 -19.88 24.25
N ASP A 33 -5.66 -19.81 25.51
CA ASP A 33 -5.11 -18.62 26.15
C ASP A 33 -3.58 -18.62 25.90
N THR A 34 -3.14 -18.01 24.80
CA THR A 34 -1.70 -17.80 24.51
C THR A 34 -1.18 -16.54 25.17
N THR A 35 -1.99 -15.47 25.11
CA THR A 35 -1.84 -14.17 25.77
C THR A 35 -3.22 -13.83 26.32
N PRO A 36 -3.31 -13.19 27.51
CA PRO A 36 -4.53 -13.16 28.31
C PRO A 36 -5.78 -12.79 27.50
N ALA A 37 -6.68 -13.76 27.36
CA ALA A 37 -7.88 -13.64 26.54
C ALA A 37 -8.73 -12.42 26.94
N GLU A 38 -9.14 -11.65 25.92
CA GLU A 38 -9.94 -10.43 26.07
C GLU A 38 -11.24 -10.74 26.86
N PRO A 39 -11.67 -9.87 27.79
CA PRO A 39 -12.74 -10.19 28.74
C PRO A 39 -14.05 -10.65 28.11
N ARG A 40 -14.34 -10.20 26.87
CA ARG A 40 -15.54 -10.61 26.13
C ARG A 40 -15.53 -12.08 25.72
N PHE A 41 -14.39 -12.69 25.42
CA PHE A 41 -14.35 -14.15 25.13
C PHE A 41 -14.78 -14.99 26.33
N ARG A 42 -14.53 -14.51 27.56
CA ARG A 42 -14.98 -15.18 28.80
C ARG A 42 -16.50 -15.19 28.94
N THR A 43 -17.22 -14.26 28.29
CA THR A 43 -18.69 -14.24 28.29
C THR A 43 -19.33 -15.32 27.39
N LEU A 44 -18.53 -16.00 26.56
CA LEU A 44 -19.00 -17.02 25.64
C LEU A 44 -19.08 -18.43 26.27
N ASN A 45 -18.57 -18.61 27.49
CA ASN A 45 -18.64 -19.85 28.28
C ASN A 45 -18.09 -21.12 27.60
N PHE A 46 -17.17 -20.98 26.64
CA PHE A 46 -16.40 -22.10 26.10
C PHE A 46 -15.33 -22.59 27.09
N ILE A 47 -14.85 -23.82 26.91
CA ILE A 47 -13.73 -24.37 27.70
C ILE A 47 -12.45 -23.60 27.34
N THR A 48 -11.63 -23.23 28.31
CA THR A 48 -10.34 -22.58 28.08
C THR A 48 -9.18 -23.49 28.45
N THR A 49 -8.10 -23.47 27.68
CA THR A 49 -6.84 -24.18 27.95
C THR A 49 -5.62 -23.28 27.72
N GLN A 50 -4.48 -23.66 28.29
CA GLN A 50 -3.21 -22.95 28.18
C GLN A 50 -2.05 -23.95 28.07
N PHE A 51 -0.99 -23.60 27.33
CA PHE A 51 0.23 -24.42 27.23
C PHE A 51 1.48 -23.55 27.48
N PRO A 52 1.81 -23.23 28.75
CA PRO A 52 2.88 -22.28 29.08
C PRO A 52 4.30 -22.69 28.64
N SER A 53 4.52 -23.99 28.37
CA SER A 53 5.78 -24.52 27.82
C SER A 53 5.90 -24.37 26.30
N VAL A 54 4.81 -24.01 25.61
CA VAL A 54 4.74 -23.89 24.15
C VAL A 54 4.49 -22.44 23.71
N PHE A 55 3.63 -21.72 24.46
CA PHE A 55 3.27 -20.33 24.17
C PHE A 55 3.69 -19.41 25.33
N ARG A 56 4.25 -18.24 24.98
CA ARG A 56 4.60 -17.20 25.95
C ARG A 56 3.34 -16.41 26.31
N TYR A 57 3.06 -16.32 27.61
CA TYR A 57 1.98 -15.49 28.16
C TYR A 57 2.26 -13.98 28.05
N GLU A 58 3.55 -13.61 28.05
CA GLU A 58 4.02 -12.23 28.00
C GLU A 58 4.23 -11.77 26.55
N LEU A 59 3.92 -10.49 26.29
CA LEU A 59 4.12 -9.89 24.99
C LEU A 59 5.62 -9.91 24.62
N LEU A 60 5.90 -10.03 23.32
CA LEU A 60 7.27 -9.83 22.85
C LEU A 60 7.70 -8.38 23.16
N PRO A 61 8.95 -8.15 23.61
CA PRO A 61 9.46 -6.80 23.81
C PRO A 61 9.30 -5.99 22.51
N ASP A 62 8.91 -4.73 22.65
CA ASP A 62 8.91 -3.81 21.51
C ASP A 62 10.33 -3.80 20.89
N PRO A 63 10.45 -3.88 19.54
CA PRO A 63 11.74 -3.75 18.90
C PRO A 63 12.34 -2.40 19.31
N PRO A 64 13.65 -2.30 19.59
CA PRO A 64 14.25 -1.06 20.09
C PRO A 64 13.97 0.07 19.10
N LEU A 65 13.22 1.07 19.55
CA LEU A 65 12.95 2.28 18.82
C LEU A 65 14.28 3.02 18.64
N LEU A 66 14.97 2.77 17.52
CA LEU A 66 16.05 3.61 17.03
C LEU A 66 15.45 4.94 16.56
N TYR A 67 15.06 5.77 17.53
CA TYR A 67 14.83 7.18 17.32
C TYR A 67 16.12 7.77 16.73
N PRO A 68 16.07 8.41 15.55
CA PRO A 68 17.14 9.32 15.17
C PRO A 68 17.28 10.35 16.27
N GLN A 69 18.49 10.55 16.82
CA GLN A 69 18.72 11.61 17.80
C GLN A 69 18.25 12.92 17.19
N ALA A 70 17.24 13.55 17.80
CA ALA A 70 16.82 14.88 17.42
C ALA A 70 18.02 15.81 17.62
N ALA A 71 18.55 16.34 16.52
CA ALA A 71 19.52 17.43 16.57
C ALA A 71 18.88 18.57 17.39
N SER A 72 19.60 19.05 18.40
CA SER A 72 19.09 19.98 19.40
C SER A 72 18.38 21.17 18.77
N PHE A 73 17.07 21.28 18.97
CA PHE A 73 16.32 22.48 18.59
C PHE A 73 16.84 23.66 19.41
N VAL A 74 17.57 24.55 18.76
CA VAL A 74 17.98 25.83 19.35
C VAL A 74 16.72 26.65 19.61
N ALA A 75 16.57 27.17 20.82
CA ALA A 75 15.40 27.95 21.20
C ALA A 75 15.24 29.20 20.29
N PRO A 76 14.02 29.57 19.87
CA PRO A 76 13.80 30.75 19.05
C PRO A 76 14.08 32.02 19.87
N VAL A 77 15.12 32.75 19.50
CA VAL A 77 15.41 34.08 20.05
C VAL A 77 14.37 35.06 19.54
N SER A 78 13.70 35.75 20.47
CA SER A 78 12.68 36.76 20.18
C SER A 78 13.25 37.99 19.47
N VAL A 79 12.69 38.35 18.32
CA VAL A 79 13.06 39.53 17.52
C VAL A 79 11.92 40.58 17.62
N PRO A 80 12.21 41.87 17.86
CA PRO A 80 11.16 42.85 18.14
C PRO A 80 10.30 43.22 16.93
N SER A 81 9.03 43.53 17.20
CA SER A 81 8.05 44.00 16.21
C SER A 81 8.37 45.43 15.75
N ILE A 82 8.36 45.66 14.43
CA ILE A 82 8.33 46.99 13.82
C ILE A 82 7.03 47.12 13.02
N GLN A 83 6.40 48.29 13.15
CA GLN A 83 5.02 48.56 12.82
C GLN A 83 4.82 48.80 11.31
N THR A 84 3.65 48.42 10.77
CA THR A 84 3.12 48.92 9.50
C THR A 84 1.86 49.76 9.76
N PRO A 85 1.71 50.95 9.13
CA PRO A 85 0.57 51.82 9.37
C PRO A 85 -0.66 51.41 8.55
N ALA A 86 -1.83 51.50 9.18
CA ALA A 86 -3.12 51.28 8.53
C ALA A 86 -3.56 52.45 7.65
N LYS A 87 -4.31 52.17 6.58
CA LYS A 87 -5.27 53.10 5.94
C LYS A 87 -6.56 52.36 5.57
N THR A 88 -7.64 53.11 5.40
CA THR A 88 -8.98 52.72 5.87
C THR A 88 -10.06 52.88 4.77
N VAL A 89 -11.23 52.23 4.96
CA VAL A 89 -12.54 52.45 4.26
C VAL A 89 -12.54 52.12 2.73
N VAL A 90 -13.62 51.79 1.99
CA VAL A 90 -15.11 51.81 2.14
C VAL A 90 -15.75 50.63 1.35
N SER A 91 -17.05 50.38 1.51
CA SER A 91 -17.94 49.64 0.58
C SER A 91 -19.35 50.27 0.59
N PRO A 92 -20.27 49.96 -0.35
CA PRO A 92 -20.20 49.83 -1.82
C PRO A 92 -21.00 50.99 -2.50
N PRO A 93 -21.39 50.96 -3.81
CA PRO A 93 -22.68 50.34 -4.19
C PRO A 93 -22.76 49.75 -5.63
N SER A 94 -23.95 49.25 -5.98
CA SER A 94 -24.38 48.60 -7.25
C SER A 94 -24.41 49.52 -8.49
N THR A 95 -24.64 48.95 -9.70
CA THR A 95 -25.84 49.19 -10.59
C THR A 95 -25.62 48.79 -12.10
N VAL A 96 -26.59 48.04 -12.67
CA VAL A 96 -27.04 47.79 -14.09
C VAL A 96 -26.16 47.27 -15.26
N ASN A 97 -26.78 46.34 -16.03
CA ASN A 97 -26.91 46.19 -17.51
C ASN A 97 -25.67 46.32 -18.43
N SER A 98 -25.42 45.49 -19.47
CA SER A 98 -26.39 44.95 -20.43
C SER A 98 -25.75 43.98 -21.46
N ALA A 99 -26.59 43.13 -22.08
CA ALA A 99 -26.55 42.59 -23.45
C ALA A 99 -25.28 41.96 -24.08
N GLY A 100 -25.44 40.75 -24.68
CA GLY A 100 -24.46 40.21 -25.64
C GLY A 100 -24.52 38.69 -25.90
N SER A 101 -25.54 38.21 -26.63
CA SER A 101 -25.49 36.87 -27.29
C SER A 101 -25.17 37.04 -28.79
N PRO A 102 -24.53 36.06 -29.44
CA PRO A 102 -25.29 35.02 -30.16
C PRO A 102 -24.69 33.61 -30.00
N LYS A 103 -25.49 32.56 -29.73
CA LYS A 103 -26.23 31.73 -30.71
C LYS A 103 -25.39 31.23 -31.90
N LEU A 104 -25.18 29.91 -31.95
CA LEU A 104 -25.23 29.11 -33.17
C LEU A 104 -25.94 27.77 -32.88
N LYS A 105 -26.56 27.17 -33.90
CA LYS A 105 -27.45 25.99 -33.79
C LYS A 105 -26.97 24.90 -34.76
N SER A 106 -27.23 23.64 -34.42
CA SER A 106 -27.65 22.55 -35.33
C SER A 106 -28.21 21.42 -34.43
N ALA A 107 -29.47 21.00 -34.44
CA ALA A 107 -30.43 20.70 -35.52
C ALA A 107 -30.20 19.33 -36.19
N SER A 108 -31.03 18.36 -35.79
CA SER A 108 -31.60 17.34 -36.69
C SER A 108 -32.97 16.90 -36.14
N THR A 109 -33.81 16.29 -36.98
CA THR A 109 -35.28 16.42 -36.91
C THR A 109 -36.04 15.08 -36.88
N VAL A 110 -37.09 15.05 -36.04
CA VAL A 110 -38.39 14.30 -36.04
C VAL A 110 -38.88 13.66 -37.37
N PRO A 111 -39.81 12.67 -37.38
CA PRO A 111 -40.91 12.38 -36.42
C PRO A 111 -40.93 10.89 -35.92
N HIS A 112 -41.97 10.27 -35.33
CA HIS A 112 -43.40 10.61 -35.14
C HIS A 112 -44.03 10.19 -33.77
N ALA A 113 -45.08 9.34 -33.73
CA ALA A 113 -46.07 9.24 -32.64
C ALA A 113 -46.84 7.90 -32.55
N THR A 114 -47.30 7.54 -31.34
CA THR A 114 -48.70 7.16 -31.02
C THR A 114 -48.96 7.22 -29.50
N LYS A 115 -50.23 7.16 -29.05
CA LYS A 115 -50.70 7.56 -27.70
C LYS A 115 -51.35 6.39 -26.90
N PRO A 116 -51.66 6.55 -25.59
CA PRO A 116 -52.00 5.47 -24.64
C PRO A 116 -53.53 5.22 -24.56
N PRO A 117 -54.05 4.34 -23.66
CA PRO A 117 -54.36 4.72 -22.26
C PRO A 117 -54.16 3.51 -21.26
N ASP A 118 -54.54 3.44 -19.98
CA ASP A 118 -55.10 4.40 -18.99
C ASP A 118 -54.89 3.97 -17.51
N SER A 119 -55.04 4.93 -16.57
CA SER A 119 -55.65 4.77 -15.23
C SER A 119 -54.85 4.04 -14.08
N PRO A 120 -55.29 4.07 -12.79
CA PRO A 120 -54.50 4.83 -11.78
C PRO A 120 -54.32 4.17 -10.38
N GLN A 121 -53.36 4.62 -9.56
CA GLN A 121 -53.56 4.93 -8.12
C GLN A 121 -52.33 5.61 -7.46
N PRO A 122 -52.49 6.29 -6.29
CA PRO A 122 -51.51 7.23 -5.76
C PRO A 122 -50.91 6.85 -4.39
N SER A 123 -49.97 7.68 -3.93
CA SER A 123 -49.54 7.87 -2.52
C SER A 123 -48.79 6.70 -1.86
N SER A 124 -47.91 6.92 -0.86
CA SER A 124 -47.63 8.17 -0.13
C SER A 124 -46.13 8.41 0.02
N SER A 125 -45.72 9.67 -0.12
CA SER A 125 -44.37 10.13 0.17
C SER A 125 -44.21 10.38 1.68
N TRP A 126 -43.23 9.75 2.32
CA TRP A 126 -42.76 10.16 3.64
C TRP A 126 -41.25 9.99 3.77
N ALA A 127 -40.50 11.03 3.39
CA ALA A 127 -39.28 11.52 4.04
C ALA A 127 -38.58 12.54 3.13
N THR A 128 -38.95 13.82 3.23
CA THR A 128 -38.14 14.93 2.73
C THR A 128 -37.92 15.93 3.85
N VAL A 129 -36.89 15.68 4.67
CA VAL A 129 -36.21 16.69 5.50
C VAL A 129 -34.74 16.27 5.60
N GLY A 130 -33.79 17.19 5.34
CA GLY A 130 -32.36 16.89 5.51
C GLY A 130 -31.40 17.41 4.41
N LYS A 131 -31.85 18.17 3.41
CA LYS A 131 -30.93 18.84 2.47
C LYS A 131 -30.28 20.07 3.11
N SER A 132 -29.11 19.87 3.72
CA SER A 132 -28.16 20.95 4.05
C SER A 132 -26.73 20.41 4.18
N GLY A 133 -25.91 20.68 3.16
CA GLY A 133 -24.47 20.92 3.36
C GLY A 133 -23.52 19.76 3.69
N ILE A 134 -23.93 18.49 3.58
CA ILE A 134 -22.97 17.37 3.73
C ILE A 134 -22.37 17.05 2.36
N SER A 135 -21.07 17.30 2.18
CA SER A 135 -20.32 16.70 1.08
C SER A 135 -20.33 15.18 1.28
N GLU A 136 -20.85 14.43 0.32
CA GLU A 136 -20.87 12.97 0.35
C GLU A 136 -19.43 12.42 0.23
N LYS A 137 -18.71 12.41 1.36
CA LYS A 137 -17.60 11.48 1.54
C LYS A 137 -18.22 10.10 1.57
N ILE A 138 -18.15 9.42 0.42
CA ILE A 138 -18.39 7.99 0.31
C ILE A 138 -17.38 7.32 1.27
N ILE A 139 -17.83 6.95 2.46
CA ILE A 139 -17.04 6.21 3.43
C ILE A 139 -16.92 4.79 2.87
N SER A 140 -15.82 4.53 2.17
CA SER A 140 -15.52 3.18 1.70
C SER A 140 -15.21 2.29 2.90
N ILE A 141 -16.15 1.43 3.26
CA ILE A 141 -16.00 0.38 4.29
C ILE A 141 -15.27 -0.85 3.69
N ALA A 142 -14.69 -0.73 2.49
CA ALA A 142 -13.85 -1.77 1.93
C ALA A 142 -12.65 -2.01 2.87
N PRO A 143 -12.35 -3.26 3.26
CA PRO A 143 -11.22 -3.55 4.13
C PRO A 143 -9.94 -2.92 3.57
N ILE A 144 -9.30 -2.05 4.34
CA ILE A 144 -8.02 -1.47 3.99
C ILE A 144 -7.03 -2.63 3.95
N LYS A 145 -6.66 -3.07 2.74
CA LYS A 145 -5.69 -4.15 2.56
C LYS A 145 -4.41 -3.72 3.27
N PRO A 146 -3.92 -4.48 4.28
CA PRO A 146 -2.71 -4.10 4.99
C PRO A 146 -1.57 -4.01 3.97
N VAL A 147 -0.87 -2.87 3.97
CA VAL A 147 0.26 -2.65 3.07
C VAL A 147 1.33 -3.67 3.45
N ALA A 148 1.67 -4.55 2.51
CA ALA A 148 2.68 -5.57 2.73
C ALA A 148 4.01 -4.90 3.12
N ARG A 149 4.49 -5.18 4.33
CA ARG A 149 5.78 -4.66 4.80
C ARG A 149 6.90 -5.30 3.97
N LYS A 150 7.77 -4.47 3.39
CA LYS A 150 9.02 -4.94 2.79
C LYS A 150 9.98 -5.33 3.91
N TYR A 151 10.76 -6.38 3.70
CA TYR A 151 11.77 -6.87 4.63
C TYR A 151 13.02 -7.32 3.85
N LEU A 152 14.16 -7.34 4.54
CA LEU A 152 15.38 -7.97 4.05
C LEU A 152 15.47 -9.39 4.62
N VAL A 153 16.07 -10.29 3.83
CA VAL A 153 16.47 -11.62 4.31
C VAL A 153 17.97 -11.56 4.56
N LEU A 154 18.38 -11.95 5.76
CA LEU A 154 19.77 -12.02 6.18
C LEU A 154 20.04 -13.46 6.62
N ASN A 155 21.24 -13.99 6.36
CA ASN A 155 21.66 -15.27 6.89
C ASN A 155 22.14 -15.14 8.35
N MET A 156 22.69 -16.22 8.93
CA MET A 156 23.14 -16.21 10.33
C MET A 156 24.38 -15.35 10.60
N TYR A 157 25.06 -14.88 9.55
CA TYR A 157 26.22 -13.99 9.61
C TYR A 157 25.86 -12.51 9.33
N ASP A 158 24.57 -12.15 9.33
CA ASP A 158 24.01 -10.84 8.95
C ASP A 158 24.20 -10.50 7.45
N GLU A 159 24.55 -11.46 6.60
CA GLU A 159 24.77 -11.23 5.17
C GLU A 159 23.45 -11.23 4.39
N ARG A 160 23.27 -10.28 3.47
CA ARG A 160 22.02 -10.14 2.71
C ARG A 160 21.84 -11.20 1.63
N LEU A 161 20.72 -11.91 1.71
CA LEU A 161 20.24 -12.84 0.70
C LEU A 161 19.17 -12.20 -0.21
N ASP A 162 19.29 -12.42 -1.52
CA ASP A 162 18.29 -11.98 -2.49
C ASP A 162 17.21 -13.05 -2.74
N LEU A 163 16.01 -12.83 -2.20
CA LEU A 163 14.81 -13.62 -2.49
C LEU A 163 14.61 -13.82 -4.00
N ALA A 164 14.57 -15.06 -4.48
CA ALA A 164 14.42 -15.40 -5.89
C ALA A 164 13.21 -14.70 -6.52
N LEU A 165 13.42 -13.97 -7.62
CA LEU A 165 12.33 -13.38 -8.38
C LEU A 165 11.61 -14.45 -9.20
N GLN A 166 10.33 -14.21 -9.49
CA GLN A 166 9.61 -15.01 -10.47
C GLN A 166 10.35 -14.93 -11.82
N LYS A 167 10.58 -16.08 -12.46
CA LYS A 167 11.22 -16.12 -13.78
C LYS A 167 10.33 -15.36 -14.78
N PRO A 168 10.83 -14.29 -15.43
CA PRO A 168 10.04 -13.54 -16.39
C PRO A 168 9.71 -14.41 -17.61
N ASP A 169 8.56 -14.15 -18.22
CA ASP A 169 8.19 -14.77 -19.49
C ASP A 169 9.18 -14.38 -20.62
N ARG A 170 9.42 -15.29 -21.55
CA ARG A 170 10.37 -15.11 -22.65
C ARG A 170 9.95 -13.96 -23.59
N THR A 171 8.66 -13.86 -23.91
CA THR A 171 8.15 -12.76 -24.77
C THR A 171 8.30 -11.41 -24.06
N ALA A 172 8.10 -11.36 -22.74
CA ALA A 172 8.36 -10.15 -21.96
C ALA A 172 9.85 -9.76 -21.92
N MET A 173 10.76 -10.72 -21.76
CA MET A 173 12.21 -10.46 -21.85
C MET A 173 12.62 -9.94 -23.22
N ASP A 174 12.10 -10.54 -24.30
CA ASP A 174 12.46 -10.16 -25.66
C ASP A 174 11.84 -8.82 -26.08
N SER A 175 10.64 -8.48 -25.59
CA SER A 175 10.08 -7.12 -25.69
C SER A 175 10.98 -6.08 -25.02
N LEU A 176 11.39 -6.33 -23.77
CA LEU A 176 12.30 -5.43 -23.05
C LEU A 176 13.62 -5.26 -23.80
N ARG A 177 14.23 -6.36 -24.27
CA ARG A 177 15.48 -6.31 -25.06
C ARG A 177 15.32 -5.50 -26.35
N ALA A 178 14.23 -5.70 -27.09
CA ALA A 178 13.94 -4.95 -28.31
C ALA A 178 13.76 -3.45 -28.04
N ARG A 179 13.15 -3.10 -26.91
CA ARG A 179 13.02 -1.70 -26.45
C ARG A 179 14.38 -1.11 -26.04
N VAL A 180 15.12 -1.81 -25.17
CA VAL A 180 16.44 -1.39 -24.65
C VAL A 180 17.52 -1.31 -25.74
N LYS A 181 17.35 -2.01 -26.87
CA LYS A 181 18.18 -1.87 -28.07
C LYS A 181 17.94 -0.55 -28.81
N LYS A 182 16.72 0.00 -28.76
CA LYS A 182 16.38 1.30 -29.38
C LYS A 182 16.72 2.48 -28.47
N GLN A 183 16.34 2.38 -27.19
CA GLN A 183 16.65 3.38 -26.18
C GLN A 183 16.73 2.72 -24.80
N LYS A 184 17.79 3.01 -24.05
CA LYS A 184 17.99 2.49 -22.69
C LYS A 184 16.91 3.03 -21.75
N VAL A 185 16.36 2.20 -20.88
CA VAL A 185 15.33 2.57 -19.89
C VAL A 185 15.96 2.83 -18.52
N CYS A 186 15.37 3.71 -17.72
CA CYS A 186 15.92 4.06 -16.40
C CYS A 186 15.55 3.00 -15.35
N ASN A 187 16.54 2.41 -14.66
CA ASN A 187 16.26 1.46 -13.59
C ASN A 187 15.52 2.14 -12.43
N ASP A 188 16.01 3.28 -11.93
CA ASP A 188 15.38 3.97 -10.79
C ASP A 188 13.90 4.27 -11.07
N TYR A 189 13.61 4.94 -12.20
CA TYR A 189 12.22 5.30 -12.54
C TYR A 189 11.30 4.09 -12.66
N HIS A 190 11.70 3.04 -13.38
CA HIS A 190 10.81 1.90 -13.62
C HIS A 190 10.74 0.94 -12.43
N VAL A 191 11.84 0.75 -11.69
CA VAL A 191 11.96 -0.22 -10.59
C VAL A 191 11.54 0.37 -9.25
N LEU A 192 12.02 1.57 -8.91
CA LEU A 192 11.70 2.29 -7.66
C LEU A 192 10.46 3.17 -7.79
N GLY A 193 10.06 3.52 -9.02
CA GLY A 193 8.96 4.47 -9.28
C GLY A 193 9.38 5.94 -9.19
N LYS A 194 10.67 6.23 -8.98
CA LYS A 194 11.24 7.58 -8.88
C LYS A 194 12.63 7.61 -9.51
N CYS A 195 13.03 8.73 -10.10
CA CYS A 195 14.41 8.98 -10.51
C CYS A 195 14.80 10.37 -10.02
N ASP A 196 15.89 10.47 -9.26
CA ASP A 196 16.29 11.74 -8.65
C ASP A 196 16.81 12.74 -9.71
N ASN A 197 17.13 12.27 -10.92
CA ASN A 197 17.53 13.08 -12.08
C ASN A 197 16.42 13.20 -13.15
N ASP A 198 15.13 13.17 -12.78
CA ASP A 198 14.00 13.09 -13.73
C ASP A 198 14.04 14.11 -14.89
N ARG A 199 14.52 15.33 -14.65
CA ARG A 199 14.60 16.38 -15.68
C ARG A 199 15.74 16.23 -16.69
N TYR A 200 16.81 15.52 -16.34
CA TYR A 200 18.02 15.39 -17.18
C TYR A 200 18.46 13.93 -17.34
N CYS A 201 17.58 12.98 -17.03
CA CYS A 201 17.84 11.56 -17.21
C CYS A 201 17.96 11.23 -18.71
N THR A 202 19.10 10.69 -19.11
CA THR A 202 19.34 10.25 -20.49
C THR A 202 18.60 8.95 -20.84
N TYR A 203 18.02 8.28 -19.84
CA TYR A 203 17.30 7.03 -19.96
C TYR A 203 15.78 7.23 -20.06
N SER A 204 15.10 6.38 -20.84
CA SER A 204 13.65 6.44 -21.08
C SER A 204 12.83 6.16 -19.80
N HIS A 205 12.05 7.15 -19.38
CA HIS A 205 10.99 7.01 -18.35
C HIS A 205 9.62 6.63 -18.98
N ALA A 206 9.39 7.01 -20.23
CA ALA A 206 8.15 6.72 -20.97
C ALA A 206 8.39 5.89 -22.24
N PRO A 207 7.43 5.04 -22.67
CA PRO A 207 6.20 4.67 -21.97
C PRO A 207 6.46 3.82 -20.72
N LYS A 208 5.49 3.69 -19.81
CA LYS A 208 5.62 2.79 -18.65
C LYS A 208 5.83 1.34 -19.11
N LEU A 209 6.72 0.59 -18.45
CA LEU A 209 6.92 -0.83 -18.76
C LEU A 209 5.68 -1.65 -18.36
N THR A 210 5.40 -2.70 -19.11
CA THR A 210 4.42 -3.73 -18.70
C THR A 210 4.93 -4.48 -17.45
N ALA A 211 4.03 -5.18 -16.75
CA ALA A 211 4.42 -5.94 -15.54
C ALA A 211 5.50 -7.00 -15.84
N GLY A 212 5.42 -7.68 -16.99
CA GLY A 212 6.42 -8.66 -17.43
C GLY A 212 7.76 -8.02 -17.81
N GLU A 213 7.76 -6.87 -18.49
CA GLU A 213 8.99 -6.14 -18.80
C GLU A 213 9.64 -5.55 -17.54
N LEU A 214 8.85 -5.08 -16.58
CA LEU A 214 9.35 -4.61 -15.28
C LEU A 214 9.99 -5.76 -14.48
N LEU A 215 9.36 -6.93 -14.45
CA LEU A 215 9.96 -8.13 -13.86
C LEU A 215 11.26 -8.52 -14.57
N SER A 216 11.27 -8.45 -15.90
CA SER A 216 12.47 -8.69 -16.72
C SER A 216 13.59 -7.68 -16.41
N LEU A 217 13.25 -6.41 -16.20
CA LEU A 217 14.22 -5.36 -15.85
C LEU A 217 14.81 -5.59 -14.45
N LYS A 218 13.97 -5.92 -13.47
CA LYS A 218 14.41 -6.32 -12.12
C LYS A 218 15.34 -7.53 -12.16
N GLN A 219 14.98 -8.56 -12.93
CA GLN A 219 15.82 -9.74 -13.10
C GLN A 219 17.17 -9.37 -13.72
N MET A 220 17.19 -8.55 -14.78
CA MET A 220 18.44 -8.09 -15.41
C MET A 220 19.30 -7.23 -14.48
N ALA A 221 18.70 -6.36 -13.68
CA ALA A 221 19.43 -5.50 -12.76
C ALA A 221 20.16 -6.29 -11.67
N ARG A 222 19.59 -7.43 -11.22
CA ARG A 222 20.24 -8.37 -10.31
C ARG A 222 21.44 -9.14 -10.87
N PHE A 223 21.70 -9.10 -12.18
CA PHE A 223 22.96 -9.61 -12.74
C PHE A 223 24.12 -8.60 -12.64
N ARG A 224 23.91 -7.41 -12.07
CA ARG A 224 24.98 -6.52 -11.63
C ARG A 224 25.09 -6.59 -10.11
N CYS A 225 26.28 -6.90 -9.62
CA CYS A 225 26.58 -6.90 -8.18
C CYS A 225 26.36 -5.51 -7.59
N CYS A 226 25.83 -5.45 -6.38
CA CYS A 226 25.72 -4.23 -5.60
C CYS A 226 27.11 -3.79 -5.13
N ASP A 227 27.42 -2.49 -5.27
CA ASP A 227 28.70 -1.94 -4.81
C ASP A 227 28.85 -1.98 -3.26
N LYS A 228 27.78 -2.36 -2.52
CA LYS A 228 27.74 -2.65 -1.08
C LYS A 228 27.66 -4.14 -0.72
N TRP A 229 27.75 -5.04 -1.71
CA TRP A 229 27.84 -6.50 -1.47
C TRP A 229 26.75 -7.03 -0.53
N SER A 230 27.06 -8.03 0.30
CA SER A 230 26.17 -8.58 1.34
C SER A 230 25.80 -7.59 2.46
N ASP A 231 26.55 -6.50 2.63
CA ASP A 231 26.31 -5.46 3.65
C ASP A 231 25.22 -4.45 3.25
N CYS A 232 24.64 -4.56 2.05
CA CYS A 232 23.64 -3.62 1.58
C CYS A 232 22.33 -3.68 2.41
N ARG A 233 22.09 -2.71 3.30
CA ARG A 233 20.84 -2.60 4.08
C ARG A 233 19.72 -1.77 3.42
N ASP A 234 19.86 -1.39 2.15
CA ASP A 234 18.79 -0.70 1.41
C ASP A 234 17.73 -1.70 0.92
N ILE A 235 16.57 -1.69 1.57
CA ILE A 235 15.42 -2.55 1.27
C ILE A 235 14.97 -2.43 -0.21
N ASP A 236 15.17 -1.26 -0.82
CA ASP A 236 14.76 -0.98 -2.20
C ASP A 236 15.89 -1.15 -3.23
N CYS A 237 17.10 -1.55 -2.80
CA CYS A 237 18.19 -1.88 -3.72
C CYS A 237 17.79 -3.00 -4.70
N TYR A 238 17.93 -2.70 -6.00
CA TYR A 238 17.54 -3.58 -7.10
C TYR A 238 18.72 -4.33 -7.77
N TYR A 239 19.95 -4.07 -7.31
CA TYR A 239 21.13 -4.83 -7.72
C TYR A 239 21.17 -6.20 -7.03
N GLY A 240 22.07 -7.07 -7.48
CA GLY A 240 22.27 -8.39 -6.90
C GLY A 240 23.20 -8.35 -5.69
N HIS A 241 22.86 -9.10 -4.65
CA HIS A 241 23.66 -9.31 -3.42
C HIS A 241 24.08 -10.77 -3.26
N THR A 242 23.53 -11.68 -4.09
CA THR A 242 23.98 -13.06 -4.27
C THR A 242 24.13 -13.36 -5.77
N CYS A 243 24.92 -14.37 -6.13
CA CYS A 243 25.10 -14.75 -7.53
C CYS A 243 23.78 -15.33 -8.11
N PRO A 244 23.23 -14.81 -9.22
CA PRO A 244 21.96 -15.31 -9.77
C PRO A 244 22.03 -16.68 -10.47
N ASN A 245 23.16 -17.37 -10.41
CA ASN A 245 23.41 -18.63 -11.11
C ASN A 245 24.06 -19.64 -10.16
N ASP A 246 23.23 -20.53 -9.62
CA ASP A 246 23.56 -21.53 -8.58
C ASP A 246 24.89 -22.27 -8.86
N ASP A 247 25.07 -22.84 -10.06
CA ASP A 247 26.32 -23.48 -10.51
C ASP A 247 27.23 -22.51 -11.27
N CYS A 248 27.75 -21.47 -10.62
CA CYS A 248 28.53 -20.42 -11.29
C CYS A 248 29.93 -20.89 -11.74
N ARG A 249 30.07 -21.22 -13.03
CA ARG A 249 31.35 -21.61 -13.66
C ARG A 249 32.26 -20.45 -14.07
N TYR A 250 31.90 -19.23 -13.71
CA TYR A 250 32.69 -18.03 -14.04
C TYR A 250 33.75 -17.71 -12.98
N ASP A 251 33.72 -18.36 -11.81
CA ASP A 251 34.80 -18.35 -10.82
C ASP A 251 35.38 -16.94 -10.57
N ASP A 252 36.70 -16.74 -10.66
CA ASP A 252 37.41 -15.45 -10.50
C ASP A 252 36.93 -14.30 -11.41
N ILE A 253 36.34 -14.60 -12.58
CA ILE A 253 35.80 -13.61 -13.52
C ILE A 253 34.31 -13.32 -13.29
N CYS A 254 33.67 -13.96 -12.32
CA CYS A 254 32.31 -13.64 -11.92
C CYS A 254 32.26 -12.28 -11.19
N TYR A 255 31.29 -11.42 -11.56
CA TYR A 255 30.99 -10.18 -10.83
C TYR A 255 30.53 -10.42 -9.37
N PHE A 256 30.23 -11.67 -9.01
CA PHE A 256 29.74 -12.11 -7.70
C PHE A 256 30.69 -13.13 -7.03
N ARG A 257 31.95 -13.24 -7.48
CA ARG A 257 32.91 -14.25 -6.96
C ARG A 257 33.03 -14.22 -5.43
N ASP A 258 33.08 -13.02 -4.85
CA ASP A 258 33.22 -12.77 -3.41
C ASP A 258 31.90 -13.04 -2.63
N LEU A 259 30.84 -13.46 -3.34
CA LEU A 259 29.49 -13.77 -2.84
C LEU A 259 29.06 -15.21 -3.18
N HIS A 260 29.96 -16.04 -3.71
CA HIS A 260 29.70 -17.47 -3.97
C HIS A 260 29.71 -18.33 -2.70
N SER A 261 30.34 -17.86 -1.62
CA SER A 261 30.53 -18.59 -0.35
C SER A 261 29.55 -18.18 0.75
N MET A 262 28.43 -17.56 0.38
CA MET A 262 27.38 -17.16 1.33
C MET A 262 26.37 -18.30 1.54
N ASP A 263 26.12 -18.62 2.82
CA ASP A 263 25.12 -19.61 3.28
C ASP A 263 23.68 -19.06 3.29
#